data_AF-A0AAN9K2B6-F1
#
_entry.id   AF-A0AAN9K2B6-F1
#
_cell.length_a   1.000
_cell.length_b   1.000
_cell.length_c   1.000
_cell.angle_alpha   90.00
_cell.angle_beta   90.00
_cell.angle_gamma   90.00
#
_symmetry.space_group_name_H-M   'P 1'
#
loop_
_entity.id
_entity.type
_entity.pdbx_description
1 polymer ?
#
loop_
_entity_poly.entity_id
_entity_poly.type
_entity_poly.pdbx_seq_one_letter_code
_entity_poly.pdbx_strand_id
1 'polypeptide(L)'
;MGRGKIVIERIDNTTSRQVTFSKRRKGLIKKAKELAILCDAHVGLVIFSSTGKLYEYASTSMKSLIERYNTCKEEDQNLKNPESEVKFWQREAEVLRQQLQNLQENHRQLMGEQLYGLNVRNLQDLENQLEISLQGVRMKKEQILRDEIQELNRKGSLIYQENVELCEKVNLIQQEHTQLYKKVYGTTDMAVTSRNVFVPLPYGTHAGGHLQELVQLQLCQPEQEACETPGSGTK
;
A
#
# COMPACT_ATOMS: atom_id res chain seq x y z
N MET A 1 -22.03 -24.76 -58.02
CA MET A 1 -23.48 -25.07 -57.97
C MET A 1 -24.20 -24.05 -57.07
N GLY A 2 -24.53 -22.86 -57.61
CA GLY A 2 -25.29 -21.85 -56.85
C GLY A 2 -26.78 -22.14 -56.92
N ARG A 3 -27.41 -22.45 -55.79
CA ARG A 3 -28.86 -22.68 -55.68
C ARG A 3 -29.60 -21.34 -55.69
N GLY A 4 -30.16 -20.94 -56.84
CA GLY A 4 -31.23 -19.93 -57.00
C GLY A 4 -30.99 -18.51 -56.46
N LYS A 5 -31.74 -17.54 -56.98
CA LYS A 5 -31.82 -16.20 -56.38
C LYS A 5 -32.66 -16.29 -55.11
N ILE A 6 -32.20 -15.67 -54.02
CA ILE A 6 -32.96 -15.55 -52.76
C ILE A 6 -33.39 -14.09 -52.54
N VAL A 7 -34.51 -13.89 -51.86
CA VAL A 7 -35.00 -12.56 -51.43
C VAL A 7 -34.14 -12.04 -50.27
N ILE A 8 -33.93 -10.72 -50.20
CA ILE A 8 -33.17 -10.07 -49.09
C ILE A 8 -34.14 -9.75 -47.95
N GLU A 9 -34.46 -10.79 -47.19
CA GLU A 9 -35.28 -10.72 -45.98
C GLU A 9 -34.71 -11.65 -44.89
N ARG A 10 -35.27 -11.58 -43.68
CA ARG A 10 -34.84 -12.45 -42.58
C ARG A 10 -35.19 -13.90 -42.90
N ILE A 11 -34.20 -14.79 -42.90
CA ILE A 11 -34.43 -16.24 -43.04
C ILE A 11 -35.07 -16.77 -41.76
N ASP A 12 -36.30 -17.28 -41.81
CA ASP A 12 -37.01 -17.76 -40.63
C ASP A 12 -36.44 -19.06 -40.06
N ASN A 13 -36.15 -20.03 -40.94
CA ASN A 13 -35.56 -21.30 -40.55
C ASN A 13 -34.19 -21.09 -39.89
N THR A 14 -34.08 -21.50 -38.62
CA THR A 14 -32.91 -21.31 -37.75
C THR A 14 -31.64 -21.95 -38.32
N THR A 15 -31.73 -23.20 -38.78
CA THR A 15 -30.60 -23.95 -39.36
C THR A 15 -30.11 -23.31 -40.65
N SER A 16 -31.03 -22.99 -41.56
CA SER A 16 -30.70 -22.29 -42.82
C SER A 16 -30.10 -20.91 -42.57
N ARG A 17 -30.62 -20.17 -41.59
CA ARG A 17 -30.09 -18.87 -41.16
C ARG A 17 -28.68 -19.00 -40.61
N GLN A 18 -28.39 -20.00 -39.77
CA GLN A 18 -27.07 -20.22 -39.19
C GLN A 18 -26.01 -20.60 -40.24
N VAL A 19 -26.36 -21.50 -41.17
CA VAL A 19 -25.46 -21.88 -42.27
C VAL A 19 -25.21 -20.70 -43.19
N THR A 20 -26.25 -19.93 -43.52
CA THR A 20 -26.13 -18.74 -44.37
C THR A 20 -25.30 -17.65 -43.72
N PHE A 21 -25.53 -17.37 -42.43
CA PHE A 21 -24.72 -16.44 -41.64
C PHE A 21 -23.24 -16.85 -41.67
N SER A 22 -22.93 -18.12 -41.42
CA SER A 22 -21.55 -18.62 -41.40
C SER A 22 -20.85 -18.44 -42.75
N LYS A 23 -21.55 -18.69 -43.87
CA LYS A 23 -21.01 -18.52 -45.23
C LYS A 23 -20.88 -17.04 -45.62
N ARG A 24 -21.94 -16.24 -45.44
CA ARG A 24 -21.96 -14.82 -45.79
C ARG A 24 -20.98 -14.01 -44.95
N ARG A 25 -20.89 -14.27 -43.65
CA ARG A 25 -19.90 -13.63 -42.75
C ARG A 25 -18.48 -13.89 -43.24
N LYS A 26 -18.13 -15.14 -43.54
CA LYS A 26 -16.82 -15.50 -44.10
C LYS A 26 -16.55 -14.80 -45.43
N GLY A 27 -17.55 -14.77 -46.32
CA GLY A 27 -17.46 -14.07 -47.60
C GLY A 27 -17.25 -12.57 -47.45
N LEU A 28 -17.96 -11.93 -46.52
CA LEU A 28 -17.85 -10.50 -46.24
C LEU A 28 -16.48 -10.14 -45.67
N ILE A 29 -15.97 -10.91 -44.70
CA ILE A 29 -14.60 -10.74 -44.16
C ILE A 29 -13.56 -10.90 -45.28
N LYS A 30 -13.74 -11.88 -46.18
CA LYS A 30 -12.84 -12.07 -47.32
C LYS A 30 -12.84 -10.83 -48.23
N LYS A 31 -14.01 -10.27 -48.53
CA LYS A 31 -14.13 -9.07 -49.36
C LYS A 31 -13.53 -7.83 -48.70
N ALA A 32 -13.74 -7.65 -47.39
CA ALA A 32 -13.11 -6.59 -46.61
C ALA A 32 -11.58 -6.68 -46.66
N LYS A 33 -11.03 -7.90 -46.54
CA LYS A 33 -9.60 -8.16 -46.67
C LYS A 33 -9.06 -7.88 -48.07
N GLU A 34 -9.78 -8.32 -49.11
CA GLU A 34 -9.42 -8.02 -50.50
C GLU A 34 -9.37 -6.50 -50.74
N LEU A 35 -10.37 -5.76 -50.27
CA LEU A 35 -10.42 -4.30 -50.40
C LEU A 35 -9.25 -3.61 -49.68
N ALA A 36 -8.97 -4.02 -48.44
CA ALA A 36 -7.87 -3.46 -47.66
C ALA A 36 -6.52 -3.62 -48.36
N ILE A 37 -6.27 -4.80 -48.95
CA ILE A 37 -4.99 -5.11 -49.63
C ILE A 37 -4.92 -4.43 -51.01
N LEU A 38 -5.98 -4.52 -51.82
CA LEU A 38 -5.95 -4.04 -53.20
C LEU A 38 -5.89 -2.53 -53.31
N CYS A 39 -6.46 -1.82 -52.33
CA CYS A 39 -6.59 -0.36 -52.37
C CYS A 39 -5.81 0.35 -51.26
N ASP A 40 -4.96 -0.37 -50.51
CA ASP A 40 -4.27 0.15 -49.32
C ASP A 40 -5.21 0.88 -48.36
N ALA A 41 -6.36 0.26 -48.11
CA ALA A 41 -7.44 0.86 -47.34
C ALA A 41 -7.49 0.31 -45.91
N HIS A 42 -7.77 1.20 -44.96
CA HIS A 42 -8.08 0.84 -43.59
C HIS A 42 -9.55 0.37 -43.49
N VAL A 43 -9.76 -0.93 -43.23
CA VAL A 43 -11.10 -1.54 -43.22
C VAL A 43 -11.33 -2.27 -41.91
N GLY A 44 -12.45 -1.96 -41.25
CA GLY A 44 -12.94 -2.63 -40.04
C GLY A 44 -14.35 -3.17 -40.24
N LEU A 45 -14.64 -4.32 -39.63
CA LEU A 45 -15.95 -4.96 -39.67
C LEU A 45 -16.28 -5.53 -38.29
N VAL A 46 -17.47 -5.20 -37.78
CA VAL A 46 -18.00 -5.67 -36.51
C VAL A 46 -19.37 -6.31 -36.77
N ILE A 47 -19.56 -7.56 -36.35
CA ILE A 47 -20.79 -8.32 -36.58
C ILE A 47 -21.23 -8.98 -35.28
N PHE A 48 -22.44 -8.63 -34.82
CA PHE A 48 -23.11 -9.34 -33.74
C PHE A 48 -24.11 -10.36 -34.32
N SER A 49 -24.02 -11.62 -33.91
CA SER A 49 -25.07 -12.58 -34.24
C SER A 49 -26.34 -12.32 -33.45
N SER A 50 -27.45 -12.92 -33.87
CA SER A 50 -28.70 -12.92 -33.08
C SER A 50 -28.58 -13.60 -31.71
N THR A 51 -27.46 -14.29 -31.44
CA THR A 51 -27.14 -14.91 -30.15
C THR A 51 -26.19 -14.04 -29.31
N GLY A 52 -25.92 -12.80 -29.72
CA GLY A 52 -25.00 -11.89 -29.04
C GLY A 52 -23.50 -12.20 -29.24
N LYS A 53 -23.13 -13.16 -30.10
CA LYS A 53 -21.71 -13.46 -30.34
C LYS A 53 -21.11 -12.41 -31.26
N LEU A 54 -19.98 -11.85 -30.84
CA LEU A 54 -19.17 -10.91 -31.61
C LEU A 54 -18.28 -11.67 -32.61
N TYR A 55 -18.25 -11.17 -33.85
CA TYR A 55 -17.28 -11.53 -34.87
C TYR A 55 -16.74 -10.26 -35.49
N GLU A 56 -15.42 -10.13 -35.53
CA GLU A 56 -14.76 -8.93 -36.01
C GLU A 56 -13.65 -9.22 -37.01
N TYR A 57 -13.34 -8.22 -37.81
CA TYR A 57 -12.18 -8.18 -38.70
C TYR A 57 -11.64 -6.75 -38.74
N ALA A 58 -10.32 -6.60 -38.68
CA ALA A 58 -9.63 -5.33 -38.87
C ALA A 58 -8.44 -5.57 -39.81
N SER A 59 -8.15 -4.62 -40.70
CA SER A 59 -6.95 -4.69 -41.53
C SER A 59 -5.67 -4.47 -40.71
N THR A 60 -5.74 -3.67 -39.64
CA THR A 60 -4.65 -3.45 -38.68
C THR A 60 -5.08 -3.88 -37.27
N SER A 61 -5.55 -2.93 -36.44
CA SER A 61 -6.11 -3.18 -35.11
C SER A 61 -7.50 -2.56 -35.02
N MET A 62 -8.44 -3.26 -34.38
CA MET A 62 -9.78 -2.71 -34.17
C MET A 62 -9.72 -1.43 -33.32
N LYS A 63 -8.82 -1.38 -32.34
CA LYS A 63 -8.62 -0.21 -31.48
C LYS A 63 -8.19 1.02 -32.29
N SER A 64 -7.16 0.89 -33.13
CA SER A 64 -6.65 2.02 -33.91
C SER A 64 -7.63 2.51 -34.98
N LEU A 65 -8.42 1.60 -35.57
CA LEU A 65 -9.50 1.95 -36.49
C LEU A 65 -10.61 2.74 -35.79
N ILE A 66 -11.03 2.31 -34.60
CA ILE A 66 -12.06 3.01 -33.81
C ILE A 66 -11.54 4.37 -33.35
N GLU A 67 -10.29 4.46 -32.88
CA GLU A 67 -9.66 5.72 -32.50
C GLU A 67 -9.62 6.69 -33.68
N ARG A 68 -9.14 6.25 -34.85
CA ARG A 68 -9.11 7.07 -36.07
C ARG A 68 -10.51 7.51 -36.51
N TYR A 69 -11.50 6.62 -36.41
CA TYR A 69 -12.89 6.96 -36.68
C TYR A 69 -13.39 8.04 -35.73
N ASN A 70 -13.14 7.91 -34.42
CA ASN A 70 -13.56 8.89 -33.42
C ASN A 70 -12.91 10.25 -33.67
N THR A 71 -11.60 10.30 -33.96
CA THR A 71 -10.92 11.57 -34.28
C THR A 71 -11.50 12.25 -35.52
N CYS A 72 -11.72 11.52 -36.62
CA CYS A 72 -12.38 12.10 -37.81
C CYS A 72 -13.84 12.48 -37.55
N LYS A 73 -14.54 11.70 -36.70
CA LYS A 73 -15.92 11.99 -36.31
C LYS A 73 -16.00 13.23 -35.43
N GLU A 74 -15.05 13.48 -34.53
CA GLU A 74 -14.96 14.71 -33.74
C GLU A 74 -14.78 15.94 -34.65
N GLU A 75 -13.94 15.82 -35.68
CA GLU A 75 -13.77 16.85 -36.72
C GLU A 75 -15.07 17.13 -37.49
N ASP A 76 -15.82 16.08 -37.87
CA ASP A 76 -17.11 16.19 -38.56
C ASP A 76 -18.29 16.58 -37.63
N GLN A 77 -18.22 16.25 -36.33
CA GLN A 77 -19.27 16.52 -35.33
C GLN A 77 -19.21 17.95 -34.79
N ASN A 78 -18.03 18.59 -34.79
CA ASN A 78 -17.90 20.04 -34.59
C ASN A 78 -18.78 20.84 -35.58
N LEU A 79 -19.13 20.25 -36.73
CA LEU A 79 -20.02 20.86 -37.71
C LEU A 79 -21.50 20.53 -37.52
N LYS A 80 -21.89 19.52 -36.71
CA LYS A 80 -23.28 19.00 -36.74
C LYS A 80 -23.98 18.65 -35.42
N ASN A 81 -23.32 18.40 -34.27
CA ASN A 81 -24.09 18.18 -33.02
C ASN A 81 -23.30 18.27 -31.68
N PRO A 82 -22.81 19.45 -31.28
CA PRO A 82 -22.07 19.65 -30.02
C PRO A 82 -22.94 19.50 -28.74
N GLU A 83 -24.26 19.61 -28.83
CA GLU A 83 -25.12 19.64 -27.64
C GLU A 83 -25.25 18.31 -26.89
N SER A 84 -25.27 17.17 -27.59
CA SER A 84 -25.54 15.87 -26.96
C SER A 84 -24.34 15.36 -26.14
N GLU A 85 -23.13 15.65 -26.58
CA GLU A 85 -21.90 15.22 -25.93
C GLU A 85 -21.54 16.11 -24.73
N VAL A 86 -21.77 17.42 -24.86
CA VAL A 86 -21.71 18.35 -23.71
C VAL A 86 -22.71 17.95 -22.63
N LYS A 87 -23.94 17.57 -22.99
CA LYS A 87 -24.96 17.10 -22.02
C LYS A 87 -24.55 15.79 -21.32
N PHE A 88 -23.82 14.90 -22.02
CA PHE A 88 -23.30 13.67 -21.42
C PHE A 88 -22.21 13.97 -20.39
N TRP A 89 -21.17 14.73 -20.77
CA TRP A 89 -20.08 15.09 -19.87
C TRP A 89 -20.53 15.99 -18.72
N GLN A 90 -21.54 16.85 -18.92
CA GLN A 90 -22.17 17.61 -17.84
C GLN A 90 -22.81 16.70 -16.79
N ARG A 91 -23.54 15.66 -17.22
CA ARG A 91 -24.16 14.71 -16.30
C ARG A 91 -23.11 13.93 -15.51
N GLU A 92 -22.04 13.50 -16.17
CA GLU A 92 -20.95 12.79 -15.52
C GLU A 92 -20.19 13.69 -14.51
N ALA A 93 -19.94 14.94 -14.87
CA ALA A 93 -19.36 15.92 -13.95
C ALA A 93 -20.28 16.21 -12.75
N GLU A 94 -21.60 16.19 -12.92
CA GLU A 94 -22.55 16.37 -11.83
C GLU A 94 -22.57 15.17 -10.87
N VAL A 95 -22.54 13.95 -11.38
CA VAL A 95 -22.40 12.74 -10.56
C VAL A 95 -21.10 12.78 -9.74
N LEU A 96 -19.98 13.14 -10.36
CA LEU A 96 -18.70 13.27 -9.66
C LEU A 96 -18.73 14.35 -8.57
N ARG A 97 -19.38 15.49 -8.83
CA ARG A 97 -19.57 16.55 -7.83
C ARG A 97 -20.39 16.07 -6.64
N GLN A 98 -21.47 15.33 -6.89
CA GLN A 98 -22.29 14.75 -5.82
C GLN A 98 -21.50 13.73 -4.98
N GLN A 99 -20.69 12.88 -5.61
CA GLN A 99 -19.81 11.95 -4.90
C GLN A 99 -18.80 12.67 -4.01
N LEU A 100 -18.21 13.76 -4.51
CA LEU A 100 -17.28 14.58 -3.75
C LEU A 100 -17.97 15.25 -2.55
N GLN A 101 -19.16 15.80 -2.75
CA GLN A 101 -19.95 16.42 -1.67
C GLN A 101 -20.30 15.40 -0.59
N ASN A 102 -20.78 14.21 -0.97
CA ASN A 102 -21.09 13.13 -0.03
C ASN A 102 -19.84 12.70 0.76
N LEU A 103 -18.70 12.58 0.09
CA LEU A 103 -17.44 12.21 0.75
C LEU A 103 -16.99 13.28 1.74
N GLN A 104 -17.08 14.56 1.37
CA GLN A 104 -16.75 15.69 2.24
C GLN A 104 -17.68 15.76 3.46
N GLU A 105 -18.98 15.53 3.26
CA GLU A 105 -19.96 15.49 4.33
C GLU A 105 -19.70 14.33 5.29
N ASN A 106 -19.45 13.12 4.77
CA ASN A 106 -19.07 11.97 5.60
C ASN A 106 -17.79 12.22 6.39
N HIS A 107 -16.78 12.82 5.77
CA HIS A 107 -15.53 13.16 6.47
C HIS A 107 -15.80 14.13 7.62
N ARG A 108 -16.58 15.18 7.36
CA ARG A 108 -16.96 16.18 8.37
C ARG A 108 -17.74 15.55 9.53
N GLN A 109 -18.68 14.65 9.23
CA GLN A 109 -19.41 13.90 10.25
C GLN A 109 -18.49 13.02 11.10
N LEU A 110 -17.53 12.32 10.48
CA LEU A 110 -16.51 11.55 11.20
C LEU A 110 -15.62 12.43 12.10
N MET A 111 -15.43 13.70 11.74
CA MET A 111 -14.71 14.68 12.57
C MET A 111 -15.59 15.32 13.66
N GLY A 112 -16.87 14.92 13.78
CA GLY A 112 -17.81 15.45 14.76
C GLY A 112 -18.42 16.81 14.38
N GLU A 113 -18.27 17.24 13.13
CA GLU A 113 -18.76 18.53 12.64
C GLU A 113 -20.09 18.37 11.88
N GLN A 114 -20.96 19.39 11.98
CA GLN A 114 -22.23 19.48 11.23
C GLN A 114 -23.11 18.21 11.29
N LEU A 115 -23.30 17.67 12.50
CA LEU A 115 -24.12 16.48 12.76
C LEU A 115 -25.64 16.77 12.75
N TYR A 116 -26.05 18.01 12.49
CA TYR A 116 -27.46 18.39 12.43
C TYR A 116 -28.14 17.66 11.26
N GLY A 117 -29.31 17.05 11.51
CA GLY A 117 -30.05 16.29 10.51
C GLY A 117 -29.79 14.78 10.51
N LEU A 118 -28.80 14.29 11.27
CA LEU A 118 -28.66 12.87 11.55
C LEU A 118 -29.70 12.42 12.59
N ASN A 119 -30.29 11.26 12.36
CA ASN A 119 -31.18 10.63 13.32
C ASN A 119 -30.36 9.89 14.41
N VAL A 120 -30.98 9.58 15.54
CA VAL A 120 -30.31 8.95 16.70
C VAL A 120 -29.64 7.62 16.32
N ARG A 121 -30.26 6.85 15.41
CA ARG A 121 -29.67 5.59 14.93
C ARG A 121 -28.37 5.82 14.15
N ASN A 122 -28.38 6.75 13.20
CA ASN A 122 -27.19 7.08 12.41
C ASN A 122 -26.08 7.66 13.29
N LEU A 123 -26.42 8.43 14.33
CA LEU A 123 -25.43 8.92 15.30
C LEU A 123 -24.82 7.77 16.11
N GLN A 124 -25.63 6.81 16.56
CA GLN A 124 -25.14 5.62 17.24
C GLN A 124 -24.23 4.78 16.34
N ASP A 125 -24.60 4.61 15.07
CA ASP A 125 -23.79 3.87 14.10
C ASP A 125 -22.43 4.56 13.86
N LEU A 126 -22.43 5.89 13.76
CA LEU A 126 -21.22 6.70 13.62
C LEU A 126 -20.32 6.59 14.85
N GLU A 127 -20.90 6.67 16.05
CA GLU A 127 -20.19 6.48 17.33
C GLU A 127 -19.54 5.10 17.40
N ASN A 128 -20.32 4.05 17.14
CA ASN A 128 -19.83 2.66 17.13
C ASN A 128 -18.69 2.47 16.10
N GLN A 129 -18.81 3.08 14.91
CA GLN A 129 -17.78 3.01 13.88
C GLN A 129 -16.48 3.69 14.34
N LEU A 130 -16.57 4.85 14.96
CA LEU A 130 -15.44 5.58 15.52
C LEU A 130 -14.79 4.81 16.68
N GLU A 131 -15.59 4.22 17.56
CA GLU A 131 -15.11 3.43 18.68
C GLU A 131 -14.32 2.19 18.22
N ILE A 132 -14.88 1.40 17.31
CA ILE A 132 -14.23 0.19 16.77
C ILE A 132 -12.93 0.56 16.04
N SER A 133 -12.96 1.61 15.21
CA SER A 133 -11.76 2.04 14.47
C SER A 133 -10.68 2.58 15.40
N LEU A 134 -11.04 3.38 16.42
CA LEU A 134 -10.13 3.88 17.43
C LEU A 134 -9.51 2.75 18.26
N GLN A 135 -10.30 1.76 18.66
CA GLN A 135 -9.79 0.56 19.34
C GLN A 135 -8.78 -0.17 18.46
N GLY A 136 -9.07 -0.35 17.17
CA GLY A 136 -8.14 -0.93 16.19
C GLY A 136 -6.81 -0.19 16.10
N VAL A 137 -6.86 1.15 16.01
CA VAL A 137 -5.66 2.00 15.98
C VAL A 137 -4.86 1.88 17.28
N ARG A 138 -5.53 1.91 18.43
CA ARG A 138 -4.88 1.76 19.75
C ARG A 138 -4.19 0.41 19.88
N MET A 139 -4.88 -0.69 19.55
CA MET A 139 -4.30 -2.03 19.57
C MET A 139 -3.06 -2.12 18.68
N LYS A 140 -3.11 -1.54 17.47
CA LYS A 140 -1.96 -1.56 16.55
C LYS A 140 -0.79 -0.74 17.09
N LYS A 141 -1.06 0.45 17.64
CA LYS A 141 -0.03 1.30 18.27
C LYS A 141 0.63 0.58 19.44
N GLU A 142 -0.17 -0.04 20.30
CA GLU A 142 0.34 -0.79 21.45
C GLU A 142 1.17 -2.00 21.03
N GLN A 143 0.73 -2.72 19.99
CA GLN A 143 1.49 -3.84 19.44
C GLN A 143 2.86 -3.39 18.93
N ILE A 144 2.92 -2.32 18.14
CA ILE A 144 4.17 -1.78 17.61
C ILE A 144 5.13 -1.40 18.75
N LEU A 145 4.62 -0.70 19.78
CA LEU A 145 5.43 -0.30 20.93
C LEU A 145 5.95 -1.52 21.71
N ARG A 146 5.11 -2.55 21.92
CA ARG A 146 5.54 -3.80 22.57
C ARG A 146 6.65 -4.49 21.78
N ASP A 147 6.49 -4.59 20.47
CA ASP A 147 7.47 -5.23 19.58
C ASP A 147 8.82 -4.46 19.64
N GLU A 148 8.79 -3.13 19.64
CA GLU A 148 9.99 -2.29 19.72
C GLU A 148 10.69 -2.41 21.08
N ILE A 149 9.95 -2.42 22.19
CA ILE A 149 10.50 -2.65 23.53
C ILE A 149 11.17 -4.03 23.60
N GLN A 150 10.52 -5.07 23.06
CA GLN A 150 11.06 -6.42 23.06
C GLN A 150 12.35 -6.49 22.24
N GLU A 151 12.39 -5.84 21.07
CA GLU A 151 13.58 -5.79 20.23
C GLU A 151 14.75 -5.07 20.92
N LEU A 152 14.48 -3.91 21.54
CA LEU A 152 15.49 -3.15 22.28
C LEU A 152 16.03 -3.93 23.48
N ASN A 153 15.16 -4.60 24.24
CA ASN A 153 15.59 -5.45 25.36
C ASN A 153 16.48 -6.60 24.89
N ARG A 154 16.15 -7.24 23.75
CA ARG A 154 16.99 -8.29 23.16
C ARG A 154 18.36 -7.75 22.76
N LYS A 155 18.42 -6.58 22.12
CA LYS A 155 19.69 -5.92 21.75
C LYS A 155 20.52 -5.57 22.98
N GLY A 156 19.88 -5.00 24.01
CA GLY A 156 20.54 -4.67 25.28
C GLY A 156 21.17 -5.89 25.96
N SER A 157 20.43 -7.01 26.01
CA SER A 157 20.94 -8.27 26.56
C SER A 157 22.15 -8.80 25.79
N LEU A 158 22.11 -8.74 24.46
CA LEU A 158 23.21 -9.21 23.60
C LEU A 158 24.48 -8.35 23.79
N ILE A 159 24.33 -7.02 23.79
CA ILE A 159 25.45 -6.10 24.03
C ILE A 159 26.03 -6.30 25.43
N TYR A 160 25.18 -6.51 26.43
CA TYR A 160 25.63 -6.80 27.80
C TYR A 160 26.49 -8.07 27.84
N GLN A 161 26.04 -9.15 27.18
CA GLN A 161 26.79 -10.40 27.10
C GLN A 161 28.14 -10.22 26.39
N GLU A 162 28.16 -9.53 25.24
CA GLU A 162 29.40 -9.24 24.51
C GLU A 162 30.39 -8.41 25.36
N ASN A 163 29.89 -7.43 26.11
CA ASN A 163 30.71 -6.61 27.00
C ASN A 163 31.33 -7.44 28.12
N VAL A 164 30.61 -8.40 28.69
CA VAL A 164 31.15 -9.33 29.70
C VAL A 164 32.30 -10.15 29.09
N GLU A 165 32.10 -10.74 27.91
CA GLU A 165 33.15 -11.52 27.23
C GLU A 165 34.38 -10.68 26.87
N LEU A 166 34.18 -9.42 26.46
CA LEU A 166 35.28 -8.49 26.17
C LEU A 166 36.06 -8.13 27.44
N CYS A 167 35.38 -7.89 28.56
CA CYS A 167 36.03 -7.65 29.85
C CYS A 167 36.90 -8.84 30.28
N GLU A 168 36.40 -10.07 30.13
CA GLU A 168 37.18 -11.28 30.41
C GLU A 168 38.45 -11.37 29.54
N LYS A 169 38.33 -11.10 28.24
CA LYS A 169 39.47 -11.07 27.31
C LYS A 169 40.50 -10.00 27.68
N VAL A 170 40.06 -8.81 28.06
CA VAL A 170 40.95 -7.72 28.50
C VAL A 170 41.72 -8.14 29.76
N ASN A 171 41.05 -8.77 30.72
CA ASN A 171 41.69 -9.25 31.94
C ASN A 171 42.76 -10.32 31.64
N LEU A 172 42.48 -11.25 30.73
CA LEU A 172 43.44 -12.26 30.25
C LEU A 172 44.67 -11.60 29.62
N ILE A 173 44.48 -10.65 28.69
CA ILE A 173 45.58 -9.93 28.03
C ILE A 173 46.42 -9.17 29.06
N GLN A 174 45.79 -8.51 30.04
CA GLN A 174 46.51 -7.81 31.12
C GLN A 174 47.35 -8.78 31.96
N GLN A 175 46.82 -9.97 32.25
CA GLN A 175 47.55 -11.01 32.97
C GLN A 175 48.74 -11.51 32.16
N GLU A 176 48.57 -11.81 30.87
CA GLU A 176 49.65 -12.23 29.96
C GLU A 176 50.72 -11.14 29.82
N HIS A 177 50.32 -9.89 29.60
CA HIS A 177 51.23 -8.75 29.49
C HIS A 177 52.08 -8.60 30.76
N THR A 178 51.47 -8.78 31.94
CA THR A 178 52.19 -8.77 33.23
C THR A 178 53.21 -9.90 33.32
N GLN A 179 52.87 -11.10 32.84
CA GLN A 179 53.80 -12.24 32.81
C GLN A 179 54.96 -12.01 31.82
N LEU A 180 54.68 -11.48 30.63
CA LEU A 180 55.69 -11.16 29.63
C LEU A 180 56.64 -10.07 30.12
N TYR A 181 56.10 -9.00 30.72
CA TYR A 181 56.91 -7.91 31.28
C TYR A 181 57.89 -8.44 32.34
N LYS A 182 57.43 -9.33 33.23
CA LYS A 182 58.31 -10.03 34.20
C LYS A 182 59.39 -10.87 33.52
N LYS A 183 59.12 -11.51 32.39
CA LYS A 183 60.12 -12.31 31.65
C LYS A 183 61.16 -11.45 30.91
N VAL A 184 60.76 -10.30 30.36
CA VAL A 184 61.64 -9.43 29.57
C VAL A 184 62.55 -8.59 30.48
N TYR A 185 62.02 -8.07 31.59
CA TYR A 185 62.75 -7.17 32.49
C TYR A 185 63.20 -7.84 33.80
N GLY A 186 62.80 -9.09 34.06
CA GLY A 186 63.17 -9.83 35.27
C GLY A 186 64.53 -10.53 35.23
N THR A 187 65.23 -10.51 34.10
CA THR A 187 66.64 -10.96 33.96
C THR A 187 67.54 -9.80 33.58
N THR A 188 67.58 -8.76 34.39
CA THR A 188 68.74 -7.86 34.48
C THR A 188 69.24 -7.90 35.91
N ASP A 189 70.01 -8.94 36.24
CA ASP A 189 70.97 -8.85 37.33
C ASP A 189 72.05 -7.87 36.89
N MET A 190 71.88 -6.59 37.23
CA MET A 190 72.98 -5.68 37.51
C MET A 190 72.49 -4.59 38.45
N ALA A 191 72.92 -4.72 39.70
CA ALA A 191 72.95 -3.67 40.68
C ALA A 191 73.59 -2.39 40.11
N VAL A 192 72.78 -1.41 39.70
CA VAL A 192 73.20 0.00 39.64
C VAL A 192 72.01 0.91 39.96
N THR A 193 72.15 1.59 41.08
CA THR A 193 71.42 2.77 41.49
C THR A 193 71.34 3.81 40.36
N SER A 194 70.15 4.11 39.83
CA SER A 194 69.81 5.47 39.41
C SER A 194 68.35 5.67 39.04
N ARG A 195 67.79 6.71 39.67
CA ARG A 195 66.69 7.57 39.24
C ARG A 195 66.13 7.27 37.85
N ASN A 196 64.87 6.84 37.81
CA ASN A 196 63.84 7.58 37.08
C ASN A 196 62.47 7.21 37.62
N VAL A 197 61.77 8.23 38.12
CA VAL A 197 60.36 8.19 38.48
C VAL A 197 59.59 8.00 37.17
N PHE A 198 59.10 6.79 36.92
CA PHE A 198 58.04 6.58 35.94
C PHE A 198 56.73 6.46 36.72
N VAL A 199 55.96 7.56 36.69
CA VAL A 199 54.61 7.63 37.26
C VAL A 199 53.72 6.64 36.48
N PRO A 200 53.13 5.62 37.10
CA PRO A 200 52.05 4.88 36.47
C PRO A 200 50.85 5.82 36.41
N LEU A 201 50.43 6.17 35.21
CA LEU A 201 49.18 6.88 34.97
C LEU A 201 48.03 6.05 35.58
N PRO A 202 47.23 6.58 36.52
CA PRO A 202 46.18 5.83 37.16
C PRO A 202 44.94 5.84 36.26
N TYR A 203 44.82 4.86 35.38
CA TYR A 203 43.49 4.43 34.92
C TYR A 203 43.14 3.13 35.67
N GLY A 204 43.02 3.27 36.99
CA GLY A 204 42.29 2.34 37.83
C GLY A 204 40.85 2.84 37.92
N THR A 205 39.95 2.30 37.10
CA THR A 205 38.53 2.36 37.41
C THR A 205 38.28 1.25 38.43
N HIS A 206 38.09 1.65 39.68
CA HIS A 206 37.72 0.78 40.79
C HIS A 206 36.60 -0.18 40.40
N ALA A 207 36.89 -1.48 40.43
CA ALA A 207 35.88 -2.48 40.69
C ALA A 207 35.65 -2.53 42.20
N GLY A 208 34.43 -2.20 42.65
CA GLY A 208 34.05 -2.37 44.05
C GLY A 208 32.92 -1.44 44.50
N GLY A 209 31.68 -1.79 44.14
CA GLY A 209 30.47 -1.23 44.76
C GLY A 209 29.35 -0.96 43.77
N HIS A 210 28.22 -1.64 43.94
CA HIS A 210 26.94 -1.42 43.26
C HIS A 210 26.81 -1.87 41.79
N LEU A 211 26.83 -3.19 41.58
CA LEU A 211 26.00 -3.82 40.53
C LEU A 211 24.52 -3.80 40.97
N GLN A 212 23.97 -2.60 41.17
CA GLN A 212 22.52 -2.42 41.29
C GLN A 212 22.19 -0.97 40.97
N GLU A 213 22.28 -0.63 39.70
CA GLU A 213 21.33 0.32 39.12
C GLU A 213 20.77 -0.37 37.89
N LEU A 214 19.89 -1.32 38.19
CA LEU A 214 18.90 -1.85 37.27
C LEU A 214 18.23 -0.61 36.66
N VAL A 215 18.51 -0.30 35.39
CA VAL A 215 17.76 0.73 34.66
C VAL A 215 16.35 0.19 34.51
N GLN A 216 15.52 0.40 35.53
CA GLN A 216 14.08 0.29 35.43
C GLN A 216 13.63 1.49 34.62
N LEU A 217 13.48 1.30 33.32
CA LEU A 217 12.61 2.16 32.51
C LEU A 217 11.18 1.91 32.99
N GLN A 218 10.80 2.61 34.06
CA GLN A 218 9.45 2.61 34.57
C GLN A 218 8.59 3.37 33.56
N LEU A 219 7.87 2.61 32.73
CA LEU A 219 6.79 3.15 31.90
C LEU A 219 5.76 3.78 32.83
N CYS A 220 5.56 5.10 32.74
CA CYS A 220 4.44 5.77 33.40
C CYS A 220 3.14 5.09 32.98
N GLN A 221 2.42 4.52 33.95
CA GLN A 221 1.02 4.12 33.75
C GLN A 221 0.13 5.37 33.79
N PRO A 222 -1.00 5.38 33.07
CA PRO A 222 -1.91 6.51 33.08
C PRO A 222 -2.57 6.64 34.45
N GLU A 223 -2.53 7.84 35.01
CA GLU A 223 -3.26 8.21 36.23
C GLU A 223 -4.76 7.95 35.98
N GLN A 224 -5.35 7.02 36.75
CA GLN A 224 -6.79 6.95 36.91
C GLN A 224 -7.18 8.05 37.90
N GLU A 225 -7.73 9.15 37.39
CA GLU A 225 -8.48 10.11 38.20
C GLU A 225 -9.67 9.38 38.84
N ALA A 226 -9.58 9.15 40.15
CA ALA A 226 -10.73 8.81 40.96
C ALA A 226 -11.61 10.06 41.06
N CYS A 227 -12.71 10.05 40.31
CA CYS A 227 -13.76 11.05 40.44
C CYS A 227 -14.49 10.80 41.77
N GLU A 228 -14.18 11.61 42.79
CA GLU A 228 -14.97 11.67 44.02
C GLU A 228 -16.39 12.16 43.68
N THR A 229 -17.40 11.32 43.94
CA THR A 229 -18.80 11.74 43.93
C THR A 229 -19.13 12.41 45.27
N PRO A 230 -19.71 13.63 45.29
CA PRO A 230 -20.09 14.27 46.53
C PRO A 230 -21.43 13.73 47.04
N GLY A 231 -21.41 13.29 48.31
CA GLY A 231 -22.45 13.54 49.31
C GLY A 231 -23.87 13.03 49.04
N SER A 232 -24.21 11.90 49.65
CA SER A 232 -25.58 11.66 50.09
C SER A 232 -25.91 12.61 51.26
N GLY A 233 -26.92 13.45 51.06
CA GLY A 233 -27.47 14.32 52.08
C GLY A 233 -28.99 14.23 52.05
N THR A 234 -29.54 13.26 52.79
CA THR A 234 -30.97 13.23 53.12
C THR A 234 -31.10 13.08 54.63
N LYS A 235 -31.38 14.20 55.30
CA LYS A 235 -32.37 14.36 56.38
C LYS A 235 -32.58 15.83 56.66
#